data_AF-A0A1V6BA64-F1
#
_entry.id   AF-A0A1V6BA64-F1
#
_cell.length_a   1.000
_cell.length_b   1.000
_cell.length_c   1.000
_cell.angle_alpha   90.00
_cell.angle_beta   90.00
_cell.angle_gamma   90.00
#
_symmetry.space_group_name_H-M   'P 1'
#
loop_
_entity.id
_entity.type
_entity.pdbx_description
1 polymer ?
#
loop_
_entity_poly.entity_id
_entity_poly.type
_entity_poly.pdbx_seq_one_letter_code
_entity_poly.pdbx_strand_id
1 'polypeptide(L)'
;MTFRPLLIISFILLTRTISVAEEVPALLRVSSNEQPDTLGYNIVQQLSSVTYDLILNDKVKLWDSPSKDIQITASSLQEIERSSSTSFKNQEVIFIYEKWTLTKKDVQTKTIGITFSNKDSRGQEVAYGYVDFSELSPYLNKTEMAMNANGKYGETVGYYLESKKFAFNLVQFNYKVVQSVSESQSVIHSFKGRRKFSSPASAMGDEEAKLIVYRVDTKPTDDTLYTSNSARLIGMVEDYLTKNKEEFYNLGGDKLQNFVSEKQKLYVTAIEVTEMWKKSDGQIHYEPRAVQFFVNDSALNKLTISELTLMDIEQEGQKFVLMLLDKKFNYLITQINSQIIPLRDSYTYQKALQTYKWSQITEYVKYY
;
A
#
# COMPACT_ATOMS: atom_id res chain seq x y z
N MET A 1 -79.83 12.33 35.58
CA MET A 1 -78.85 13.32 35.10
C MET A 1 -77.46 12.81 35.44
N THR A 2 -76.73 12.37 34.42
CA THR A 2 -75.48 11.62 34.49
C THR A 2 -74.29 12.57 34.34
N PHE A 3 -73.36 12.57 35.30
CA PHE A 3 -72.05 13.19 35.14
C PHE A 3 -71.03 12.12 34.71
N ARG A 4 -70.50 12.26 33.50
CA ARG A 4 -69.27 11.62 33.00
C ARG A 4 -68.22 12.73 32.88
N PRO A 5 -67.02 12.62 33.46
CA PRO A 5 -65.88 13.36 32.96
C PRO A 5 -65.23 12.56 31.82
N LEU A 6 -65.13 13.23 30.67
CA LEU A 6 -64.40 12.81 29.49
C LEU A 6 -62.91 12.59 29.83
N LEU A 7 -62.39 11.42 29.49
CA LEU A 7 -60.96 11.13 29.40
C LEU A 7 -60.38 11.94 28.22
N ILE A 8 -59.63 13.00 28.49
CA ILE A 8 -58.79 13.67 27.49
C ILE A 8 -57.49 12.88 27.41
N ILE A 9 -57.37 12.05 26.38
CA ILE A 9 -56.11 11.42 25.98
C ILE A 9 -55.26 12.50 25.32
N SER A 10 -54.27 13.02 26.06
CA SER A 10 -53.21 13.84 25.49
C SER A 10 -52.23 12.93 24.76
N PHE A 11 -52.31 12.91 23.43
CA PHE A 11 -51.36 12.23 22.57
C PHE A 11 -50.09 13.07 22.51
N ILE A 12 -49.13 12.81 23.40
CA ILE A 12 -47.77 13.35 23.26
C ILE A 12 -47.16 12.67 22.03
N LEU A 13 -47.25 13.34 20.89
CA LEU A 13 -46.40 13.12 19.74
C LEU A 13 -44.95 13.43 20.18
N LEU A 14 -44.28 12.41 20.72
CA LEU A 14 -42.83 12.34 20.75
C LEU A 14 -42.35 12.23 19.31
N THR A 15 -42.32 13.36 18.60
CA THR A 15 -41.43 13.50 17.45
C THR A 15 -40.03 13.44 18.01
N ARG A 16 -39.42 12.25 17.98
CA ARG A 16 -37.97 12.11 18.06
C ARG A 16 -37.42 12.98 16.94
N THR A 17 -37.00 14.19 17.27
CA THR A 17 -36.03 14.91 16.46
C THR A 17 -34.80 14.01 16.46
N ILE A 18 -34.59 13.32 15.34
CA ILE A 18 -33.30 12.71 15.05
C ILE A 18 -32.37 13.92 14.97
N SER A 19 -31.70 14.24 16.07
CA SER A 19 -30.61 15.21 16.07
C SER A 19 -29.60 14.69 15.07
N VAL A 20 -29.56 15.31 13.88
CA VAL A 20 -28.51 15.07 12.91
C VAL A 20 -27.23 15.46 13.63
N ALA A 21 -26.34 14.49 13.81
CA ALA A 21 -25.06 14.75 14.47
C ALA A 21 -24.35 15.88 13.71
N GLU A 22 -23.95 16.92 14.45
CA GLU A 22 -23.37 18.14 13.89
C GLU A 22 -22.07 17.81 13.14
N GLU A 23 -22.00 18.18 11.87
CA GLU A 23 -20.77 18.08 11.07
C GLU A 23 -19.86 19.27 11.38
N VAL A 24 -18.70 19.00 11.98
CA VAL A 24 -17.72 20.02 12.35
C VAL A 24 -16.62 20.09 11.29
N PRO A 25 -16.36 21.25 10.67
CA PRO A 25 -15.29 21.38 9.70
C PRO A 25 -13.91 21.32 10.38
N ALA A 26 -12.99 20.63 9.74
CA ALA A 26 -11.60 20.49 10.15
C ALA A 26 -10.68 20.73 8.95
N LEU A 27 -9.59 21.45 9.18
CA LEU A 27 -8.51 21.58 8.21
C LEU A 27 -7.26 20.93 8.81
N LEU A 28 -6.79 19.88 8.16
CA LEU A 28 -5.62 19.13 8.58
C LEU A 28 -4.40 19.63 7.84
N ARG A 29 -3.29 19.78 8.54
CA ARG A 29 -1.95 19.85 7.96
C ARG A 29 -1.29 18.48 8.09
N VAL A 30 -0.84 17.95 6.97
CA VAL A 30 -0.13 16.67 6.92
C VAL A 30 1.25 16.92 6.33
N SER A 31 2.28 16.58 7.10
CA SER A 31 3.68 16.80 6.73
C SER A 31 4.34 15.47 6.39
N SER A 32 5.10 15.43 5.29
CA SER A 32 5.86 14.24 4.89
C SER A 32 6.92 13.89 5.94
N ASN A 33 7.54 14.89 6.55
CA ASN A 33 8.65 14.71 7.49
C ASN A 33 8.18 14.32 8.90
N GLU A 34 6.87 14.40 9.15
CA GLU A 34 6.23 14.00 10.41
C GLU A 34 5.64 12.58 10.33
N GLN A 35 5.71 11.90 9.19
CA GLN A 35 5.25 10.52 9.05
C GLN A 35 6.32 9.56 9.60
N PRO A 36 6.02 8.76 10.64
CA PRO A 36 7.02 7.85 11.18
C PRO A 36 7.22 6.65 10.26
N ASP A 37 8.48 6.24 10.09
CA ASP A 37 8.89 5.09 9.27
C ASP A 37 8.22 3.77 9.67
N THR A 38 7.74 3.67 10.92
CA THR A 38 7.03 2.50 11.47
C THR A 38 5.64 2.30 10.89
N LEU A 39 5.02 3.33 10.29
CA LEU A 39 3.80 3.15 9.49
C LEU A 39 4.10 2.37 8.21
N GLY A 40 5.32 2.54 7.71
CA GLY A 40 5.82 1.94 6.49
C GLY A 40 5.38 2.62 5.21
N TYR A 41 4.77 3.81 5.28
CA TYR A 41 4.42 4.60 4.11
C TYR A 41 4.41 6.09 4.47
N ASN A 42 4.40 6.94 3.43
CA ASN A 42 4.27 8.37 3.56
C ASN A 42 3.03 8.85 2.79
N ILE A 43 1.95 9.16 3.51
CA ILE A 43 0.66 9.52 2.89
C ILE A 43 0.76 10.76 1.99
N VAL A 44 1.65 11.71 2.33
CA VAL A 44 1.84 12.95 1.55
C VAL A 44 2.43 12.64 0.19
N GLN A 45 3.51 11.85 0.16
CA GLN A 45 4.18 11.45 -1.08
C GLN A 45 3.25 10.59 -1.96
N GLN A 46 2.48 9.69 -1.35
CA GLN A 46 1.56 8.81 -2.06
C GLN A 46 0.40 9.60 -2.68
N LEU A 47 -0.27 10.46 -1.91
CA LEU A 47 -1.34 11.32 -2.42
C LEU A 47 -0.83 12.25 -3.53
N SER A 48 0.35 12.84 -3.36
CA SER A 48 0.92 13.77 -4.34
C SER A 48 1.28 13.08 -5.65
N SER A 49 1.92 11.90 -5.58
CA SER A 49 2.26 11.13 -6.79
C SER A 49 1.02 10.70 -7.56
N VAL A 50 0.02 10.12 -6.88
CA VAL A 50 -1.21 9.65 -7.54
C VAL A 50 -1.99 10.83 -8.12
N THR A 51 -2.13 11.92 -7.37
CA THR A 51 -2.85 13.11 -7.83
C THR A 51 -2.18 13.74 -9.05
N TYR A 52 -0.85 13.84 -9.05
CA TYR A 52 -0.11 14.37 -10.19
C TYR A 52 -0.34 13.57 -11.47
N ASP A 53 -0.21 12.24 -11.37
CA ASP A 53 -0.41 11.37 -12.52
C ASP A 53 -1.86 11.48 -13.05
N LEU A 54 -2.85 11.66 -12.18
CA LEU A 54 -4.24 11.87 -12.60
C LEU A 54 -4.45 13.24 -13.26
N ILE A 55 -3.82 14.31 -12.77
CA ILE A 55 -3.90 15.65 -13.37
C ILE A 55 -3.27 15.65 -14.76
N LEU A 56 -2.07 15.06 -14.92
CA LEU A 56 -1.39 15.00 -16.21
C LEU A 56 -2.15 14.18 -17.26
N ASN A 57 -2.97 13.21 -16.82
CA ASN A 57 -3.81 12.39 -17.68
C ASN A 57 -5.25 12.94 -17.83
N ASP A 58 -5.50 14.19 -17.41
CA ASP A 58 -6.82 14.86 -17.48
C ASP A 58 -7.96 14.07 -16.81
N LYS A 59 -7.63 13.27 -15.79
CA LYS A 59 -8.60 12.46 -15.02
C LYS A 59 -9.17 13.23 -13.83
N VAL A 60 -8.44 14.24 -13.35
CA VAL A 60 -8.77 15.03 -12.17
C VAL A 60 -8.39 16.48 -12.42
N LYS A 61 -9.26 17.41 -12.02
CA LYS A 61 -9.04 18.84 -12.20
C LYS A 61 -8.28 19.43 -11.02
N LEU A 62 -7.31 20.26 -11.34
CA LEU A 62 -6.61 21.12 -10.39
C LEU A 62 -7.20 22.53 -10.45
N TRP A 63 -7.51 23.08 -9.30
CA TRP A 63 -8.11 24.42 -9.14
C TRP A 63 -7.15 25.32 -8.37
N ASP A 64 -7.28 26.63 -8.55
CA ASP A 64 -6.50 27.62 -7.80
C ASP A 64 -6.77 27.55 -6.28
N SER A 65 -8.02 27.29 -5.89
CA SER A 65 -8.42 27.20 -4.49
C SER A 65 -9.73 26.40 -4.31
N PRO A 66 -10.20 26.18 -3.07
CA PRO A 66 -11.50 25.55 -2.82
C PRO A 66 -12.72 26.29 -3.42
N SER A 67 -12.61 27.57 -3.78
CA SER A 67 -13.67 28.31 -4.49
C SER A 67 -13.81 27.88 -5.95
N LYS A 68 -12.74 27.34 -6.54
CA LYS A 68 -12.68 26.82 -7.92
C LYS A 68 -12.94 27.90 -8.97
N ASP A 69 -12.38 29.08 -8.77
CA ASP A 69 -12.56 30.19 -9.69
C ASP A 69 -11.73 29.99 -10.98
N ILE A 70 -10.56 29.37 -10.87
CA ILE A 70 -9.64 29.15 -12.00
C ILE A 70 -9.16 27.70 -12.02
N GLN A 71 -9.36 27.02 -13.16
CA GLN A 71 -8.76 25.71 -13.39
C GLN A 71 -7.30 25.85 -13.84
N ILE A 72 -6.40 25.11 -13.20
CA ILE A 72 -4.98 25.00 -13.54
C ILE A 72 -4.81 23.78 -14.44
N THR A 73 -4.33 24.00 -15.67
CA THR A 73 -4.09 22.92 -16.64
C THR A 73 -2.79 22.15 -16.33
N ALA A 74 -2.65 20.94 -16.86
CA ALA A 74 -1.41 20.16 -16.75
C ALA A 74 -0.18 20.93 -17.26
N SER A 75 -0.30 21.64 -18.39
CA SER A 75 0.78 22.50 -18.92
C SER A 75 1.11 23.66 -17.98
N SER A 76 0.10 24.29 -17.37
CA SER A 76 0.31 25.36 -16.41
C SER A 76 1.00 24.86 -15.14
N LEU A 77 0.61 23.67 -14.65
CA LEU A 77 1.24 23.03 -13.50
C LEU A 77 2.72 22.74 -13.77
N GLN A 78 3.05 22.16 -14.92
CA GLN A 78 4.44 21.88 -15.30
C GLN A 78 5.27 23.16 -15.43
N GLU A 79 4.67 24.26 -15.89
CA GLU A 79 5.33 25.57 -15.94
C GLU A 79 5.57 26.16 -14.54
N ILE A 80 4.64 25.97 -13.60
CA ILE A 80 4.84 26.34 -12.18
C ILE A 80 6.02 25.57 -11.60
N GLU A 81 6.09 24.25 -11.82
CA GLU A 81 7.21 23.41 -11.37
C GLU A 81 8.55 23.90 -11.96
N ARG A 82 8.59 24.16 -13.27
CA ARG A 82 9.78 24.64 -13.97
C ARG A 82 10.25 26.01 -13.48
N SER A 83 9.33 26.97 -13.32
CA SER A 83 9.66 28.34 -12.92
C SER A 83 10.08 28.45 -11.46
N SER A 84 9.54 27.61 -10.59
CA SER A 84 9.86 27.59 -9.16
C SER A 84 10.98 26.61 -8.78
N SER A 85 11.43 25.75 -9.71
CA SER A 85 12.37 24.66 -9.44
C SER A 85 11.89 23.71 -8.33
N THR A 86 10.58 23.49 -8.25
CA THR A 86 9.93 22.59 -7.30
C THR A 86 9.20 21.46 -8.04
N SER A 87 8.85 20.38 -7.33
CA SER A 87 8.07 19.29 -7.90
C SER A 87 6.78 19.05 -7.13
N PHE A 88 5.69 18.89 -7.86
CA PHE A 88 4.38 18.57 -7.31
C PHE A 88 4.39 17.21 -6.64
N LYS A 89 5.12 16.22 -7.16
CA LYS A 89 5.20 14.89 -6.55
C LYS A 89 5.87 14.92 -5.18
N ASN A 90 6.81 15.84 -4.98
CA ASN A 90 7.62 15.96 -3.77
C ASN A 90 7.07 17.04 -2.83
N GLN A 91 5.83 16.89 -2.38
CA GLN A 91 5.27 17.80 -1.37
C GLN A 91 5.88 17.54 0.00
N GLU A 92 6.25 18.62 0.70
CA GLU A 92 6.55 18.55 2.13
C GLU A 92 5.26 18.58 2.97
N VAL A 93 4.26 19.34 2.55
CA VAL A 93 3.03 19.57 3.29
C VAL A 93 1.84 19.57 2.34
N ILE A 94 0.75 18.93 2.77
CA ILE A 94 -0.57 19.07 2.14
C ILE A 94 -1.60 19.48 3.19
N PHE A 95 -2.67 20.11 2.73
CA PHE A 95 -3.80 20.48 3.57
C PHE A 95 -5.05 19.70 3.16
N ILE A 96 -5.68 19.03 4.11
CA ILE A 96 -6.84 18.17 3.86
C ILE A 96 -8.06 18.80 4.52
N TYR A 97 -9.06 19.12 3.69
CA TYR A 97 -10.33 19.70 4.13
C TYR A 97 -11.28 18.57 4.49
N GLU A 98 -11.82 18.58 5.70
CA GLU A 98 -12.68 17.53 6.21
C GLU A 98 -13.89 18.05 6.97
N LYS A 99 -14.88 17.17 7.12
CA LYS A 99 -15.98 17.31 8.08
C LYS A 99 -16.00 16.13 9.02
N TRP A 100 -16.12 16.39 10.31
CA TRP A 100 -16.06 15.40 11.37
C TRP A 100 -17.40 15.33 12.10
N THR A 101 -17.85 14.10 12.36
CA THR A 101 -19.11 13.84 13.04
C THR A 101 -18.86 12.92 14.22
N LEU A 102 -19.17 13.39 15.41
CA LEU A 102 -19.06 12.58 16.63
C LEU A 102 -20.27 11.68 16.77
N THR A 103 -20.07 10.37 16.69
CA THR A 103 -21.14 9.39 16.94
C THR A 103 -21.04 8.82 18.35
N LYS A 104 -21.97 7.94 18.71
CA LYS A 104 -21.87 7.21 19.99
C LYS A 104 -20.64 6.31 20.04
N LYS A 105 -20.22 5.72 18.91
CA LYS A 105 -19.19 4.68 18.84
C LYS A 105 -17.82 5.22 18.43
N ASP A 106 -17.81 6.15 17.48
CA ASP A 106 -16.63 6.57 16.74
C ASP A 106 -16.70 8.05 16.35
N VAL A 107 -15.63 8.53 15.72
CA VAL A 107 -15.61 9.79 14.97
C VAL A 107 -15.61 9.46 13.49
N GLN A 108 -16.67 9.84 12.80
CA GLN A 108 -16.75 9.71 11.35
C GLN A 108 -16.11 10.93 10.70
N THR A 109 -15.37 10.72 9.61
CA THR A 109 -14.71 11.80 8.87
C THR A 109 -15.07 11.71 7.39
N LYS A 110 -15.33 12.87 6.78
CA LYS A 110 -15.57 12.99 5.34
C LYS A 110 -14.56 13.96 4.75
N THR A 111 -13.68 13.47 3.88
CA THR A 111 -12.76 14.32 3.12
C THR A 111 -13.51 15.07 2.03
N ILE A 112 -13.25 16.37 1.92
CA ILE A 112 -13.87 17.28 0.96
C ILE A 112 -12.91 17.54 -0.20
N GLY A 113 -11.64 17.82 0.09
CA GLY A 113 -10.60 17.99 -0.91
C GLY A 113 -9.24 18.26 -0.29
N ILE A 114 -8.24 18.46 -1.14
CA ILE A 114 -6.83 18.54 -0.75
C ILE A 114 -6.17 19.71 -1.48
N THR A 115 -5.46 20.55 -0.73
CA THR A 115 -4.59 21.59 -1.28
C THR A 115 -3.12 21.16 -1.21
N PHE A 116 -2.40 21.42 -2.30
CA PHE A 116 -0.99 21.11 -2.49
C PHE A 116 -0.18 22.41 -2.57
N SER A 117 0.92 22.48 -1.81
CA SER A 117 1.76 23.66 -1.70
C SER A 117 3.19 23.27 -1.34
N ASN A 118 4.16 23.89 -1.99
CA ASN A 118 5.58 23.64 -1.74
C ASN A 118 6.30 24.93 -1.33
N LYS A 119 7.61 24.84 -1.08
CA LYS A 119 8.49 25.99 -0.87
C LYS A 119 9.63 25.95 -1.88
N ASP A 120 9.92 27.08 -2.50
CA ASP A 120 11.07 27.21 -3.40
C ASP A 120 12.40 27.22 -2.60
N SER A 121 13.53 27.23 -3.30
CA SER A 121 14.86 27.26 -2.67
C SER A 121 15.13 28.51 -1.82
N ARG A 122 14.28 29.53 -1.92
CA ARG A 122 14.34 30.78 -1.13
C ARG A 122 13.35 30.76 0.03
N GLY A 123 12.61 29.66 0.21
CA GLY A 123 11.60 29.49 1.24
C GLY A 123 10.26 30.19 0.93
N GLN A 124 10.06 30.67 -0.29
CA GLN A 124 8.79 31.27 -0.73
C GLN A 124 7.77 30.17 -1.02
N GLU A 125 6.52 30.39 -0.61
CA GLU A 125 5.43 29.44 -0.85
C GLU A 125 5.09 29.38 -2.34
N VAL A 126 4.96 28.15 -2.85
CA VAL A 126 4.52 27.82 -4.20
C VAL A 126 3.20 27.08 -4.07
N ALA A 127 2.09 27.78 -4.29
CA ALA A 127 0.77 27.17 -4.29
C ALA A 127 0.56 26.44 -5.61
N TYR A 128 0.35 25.13 -5.55
CA TYR A 128 0.01 24.35 -6.74
C TYR A 128 -1.49 24.30 -7.01
N GLY A 129 -2.30 24.23 -5.95
CA GLY A 129 -3.75 24.30 -6.07
C GLY A 129 -4.50 23.26 -5.24
N TYR A 130 -5.80 23.20 -5.49
CA TYR A 130 -6.80 22.39 -4.80
C TYR A 130 -7.39 21.34 -5.72
N VAL A 131 -7.68 20.16 -5.16
CA VAL A 131 -8.37 19.06 -5.84
C VAL A 131 -9.55 18.58 -5.00
N ASP A 132 -10.69 18.36 -5.67
CA ASP A 132 -11.87 17.74 -5.05
C ASP A 132 -11.62 16.28 -4.71
N PHE A 133 -11.97 15.90 -3.48
CA PHE A 133 -11.85 14.50 -3.06
C PHE A 133 -12.82 13.58 -3.81
N SER A 134 -13.98 14.08 -4.24
CA SER A 134 -14.92 13.30 -5.05
C SER A 134 -14.32 12.85 -6.38
N GLU A 135 -13.42 13.64 -6.98
CA GLU A 135 -12.72 13.28 -8.23
C GLU A 135 -11.57 12.29 -7.95
N LEU A 136 -10.88 12.43 -6.81
CA LEU A 136 -9.77 11.55 -6.43
C LEU A 136 -10.22 10.18 -5.93
N SER A 137 -11.31 10.12 -5.16
CA SER A 137 -11.71 8.93 -4.40
C SER A 137 -11.84 7.64 -5.22
N PRO A 138 -12.38 7.63 -6.47
CA PRO A 138 -12.49 6.39 -7.24
C PRO A 138 -11.13 5.78 -7.63
N TYR A 139 -10.09 6.62 -7.71
CA TYR A 139 -8.72 6.22 -8.02
C TYR A 139 -7.98 5.81 -6.75
N LEU A 140 -8.05 6.63 -5.69
CA LEU A 140 -7.39 6.33 -4.41
C LEU A 140 -7.89 5.04 -3.77
N ASN A 141 -9.16 4.68 -3.99
CA ASN A 141 -9.74 3.42 -3.52
C ASN A 141 -9.31 2.19 -4.32
N LYS A 142 -8.58 2.38 -5.43
CA LYS A 142 -8.03 1.29 -6.28
C LYS A 142 -6.51 1.27 -6.29
N THR A 143 -5.86 2.36 -5.89
CA THR A 143 -4.41 2.44 -5.81
C THR A 143 -3.92 1.79 -4.53
N GLU A 144 -3.16 0.70 -4.66
CA GLU A 144 -2.45 0.08 -3.55
C GLU A 144 -1.48 1.07 -2.90
N MET A 145 -1.40 1.05 -1.56
CA MET A 145 -0.43 1.85 -0.83
C MET A 145 0.98 1.27 -1.05
N ALA A 146 1.93 2.09 -1.52
CA ALA A 146 3.32 1.67 -1.59
C ALA A 146 3.92 1.61 -0.18
N MET A 147 4.09 0.39 0.32
CA MET A 147 4.61 0.11 1.65
C MET A 147 6.09 -0.25 1.60
N ASN A 148 6.88 0.28 2.51
CA ASN A 148 8.22 -0.22 2.80
C ASN A 148 8.15 -1.54 3.61
N ALA A 149 9.31 -2.06 4.00
CA ALA A 149 9.40 -3.33 4.74
C ALA A 149 8.69 -3.31 6.11
N ASN A 150 8.44 -2.15 6.72
CA ASN A 150 7.72 -2.02 8.00
C ASN A 150 6.19 -2.05 7.82
N GLY A 151 5.68 -1.60 6.67
CA GLY A 151 4.24 -1.42 6.45
C GLY A 151 3.46 -2.72 6.31
N LYS A 152 2.18 -2.72 6.68
CA LYS A 152 1.27 -3.85 6.42
C LYS A 152 0.80 -3.80 4.96
N TYR A 153 0.93 -4.89 4.23
CA TYR A 153 0.49 -4.99 2.84
C TYR A 153 -1.03 -5.08 2.69
N GLY A 154 -1.54 -4.60 1.56
CA GLY A 154 -2.84 -4.99 1.00
C GLY A 154 -3.99 -4.01 1.21
N GLU A 155 -3.70 -2.79 1.65
CA GLU A 155 -4.69 -1.71 1.72
C GLU A 155 -4.38 -0.59 0.73
N THR A 156 -5.41 0.20 0.40
CA THR A 156 -5.33 1.26 -0.61
C THR A 156 -5.01 2.62 0.00
N VAL A 157 -4.62 3.57 -0.84
CA VAL A 157 -4.40 4.97 -0.40
C VAL A 157 -5.66 5.55 0.25
N GLY A 158 -6.83 5.25 -0.33
CA GLY A 158 -8.13 5.65 0.21
C GLY A 158 -8.38 5.09 1.61
N TYR A 159 -8.11 3.80 1.85
CA TYR A 159 -8.25 3.17 3.16
C TYR A 159 -7.46 3.91 4.25
N TYR A 160 -6.19 4.25 4.00
CA TYR A 160 -5.34 4.92 4.98
C TYR A 160 -5.78 6.36 5.25
N LEU A 161 -6.24 7.06 4.21
CA LEU A 161 -6.77 8.41 4.35
C LEU A 161 -8.06 8.46 5.18
N GLU A 162 -8.99 7.53 4.94
CA GLU A 162 -10.26 7.45 5.68
C GLU A 162 -10.08 6.95 7.11
N SER A 163 -9.20 5.98 7.34
CA SER A 163 -8.94 5.41 8.67
C SER A 163 -8.10 6.29 9.59
N LYS A 164 -7.60 7.44 9.10
CA LYS A 164 -6.71 8.37 9.84
C LYS A 164 -5.48 7.68 10.44
N LYS A 165 -4.94 6.70 9.72
CA LYS A 165 -3.75 5.92 10.14
C LYS A 165 -2.42 6.61 9.83
N PHE A 166 -2.39 7.93 9.80
CA PHE A 166 -1.22 8.76 9.47
C PHE A 166 -1.09 9.92 10.47
N ALA A 167 0.09 10.53 10.56
CA ALA A 167 0.33 11.65 11.45
C ALA A 167 -0.22 12.95 10.84
N PHE A 168 -0.99 13.73 11.61
CA PHE A 168 -1.51 15.02 11.17
C PHE A 168 -1.72 15.97 12.35
N ASN A 169 -1.84 17.26 12.03
CA ASN A 169 -2.19 18.32 12.98
C ASN A 169 -3.37 19.14 12.46
N LEU A 170 -4.20 19.66 13.36
CA LEU A 170 -5.23 20.64 13.02
C LEU A 170 -4.58 22.01 12.84
N VAL A 171 -4.96 22.71 11.76
CA VAL A 171 -4.70 24.14 11.59
C VAL A 171 -5.98 24.97 11.77
N GLN A 172 -7.14 24.34 11.55
CA GLN A 172 -8.44 24.91 11.85
C GLN A 172 -9.41 23.82 12.32
N PHE A 173 -10.22 24.11 13.33
CA PHE A 173 -11.29 23.23 13.79
C PHE A 173 -12.51 24.05 14.20
N ASN A 174 -13.69 23.70 13.67
CA ASN A 174 -14.91 24.46 13.86
C ASN A 174 -14.74 25.96 13.59
N TYR A 175 -14.10 26.29 12.46
CA TYR A 175 -13.77 27.67 12.05
C TYR A 175 -12.82 28.45 12.98
N LYS A 176 -12.23 27.80 14.00
CA LYS A 176 -11.22 28.40 14.87
C LYS A 176 -9.83 27.95 14.44
N VAL A 177 -8.91 28.90 14.34
CA VAL A 177 -7.49 28.62 14.07
C VAL A 177 -6.88 27.89 15.25
N VAL A 178 -6.09 26.87 14.96
CA VAL A 178 -5.29 26.11 15.93
C VAL A 178 -3.83 26.54 15.78
N GLN A 179 -3.23 27.08 16.83
CA GLN A 179 -1.95 27.78 16.75
C GLN A 179 -0.74 26.87 16.99
N SER A 180 -0.93 25.70 17.59
CA SER A 180 0.19 24.81 17.93
C SER A 180 -0.16 23.33 17.82
N VAL A 181 0.88 22.50 17.71
CA VAL A 181 0.76 21.03 17.76
C VAL A 181 0.12 20.56 19.06
N SER A 182 0.47 21.17 20.20
CA SER A 182 -0.12 20.82 21.50
C SER A 182 -1.62 21.12 21.55
N GLU A 183 -2.01 22.30 21.04
CA GLU A 183 -3.42 22.68 20.93
C GLU A 183 -4.18 21.73 20.00
N SER A 184 -3.61 21.39 18.83
CA SER A 184 -4.17 20.40 17.90
C SER A 184 -4.48 19.07 18.60
N GLN A 185 -3.52 18.52 19.36
CA GLN A 185 -3.73 17.27 20.08
C GLN A 185 -4.80 17.40 21.17
N SER A 186 -4.84 18.53 21.89
CA SER A 186 -5.86 18.82 22.90
C SER A 186 -7.26 18.90 22.30
N VAL A 187 -7.42 19.58 21.16
CA VAL A 187 -8.69 19.69 20.43
C VAL A 187 -9.15 18.32 19.93
N ILE A 188 -8.26 17.53 19.30
CA ILE A 188 -8.56 16.17 18.83
C ILE A 188 -9.01 15.30 20.01
N HIS A 189 -8.26 15.33 21.12
CA HIS A 189 -8.57 14.54 22.31
C HIS A 189 -9.91 14.94 22.93
N SER A 190 -10.16 16.24 23.06
CA SER A 190 -11.39 16.78 23.64
C SER A 190 -12.62 16.44 22.80
N PHE A 191 -12.50 16.52 21.47
CA PHE A 191 -13.59 16.21 20.56
C PHE A 191 -13.93 14.72 20.53
N LYS A 192 -12.93 13.83 20.36
CA LYS A 192 -13.18 12.39 20.25
C LYS A 192 -13.44 11.72 21.61
N GLY A 193 -12.88 12.26 22.69
CA GLY A 193 -12.81 11.60 23.99
C GLY A 193 -12.09 10.26 23.89
N ARG A 194 -12.78 9.17 24.26
CA ARG A 194 -12.26 7.79 24.17
C ARG A 194 -12.54 7.11 22.82
N ARG A 195 -13.25 7.78 21.92
CA ARG A 195 -13.65 7.21 20.62
C ARG A 195 -12.47 7.22 19.66
N LYS A 196 -12.47 6.26 18.73
CA LYS A 196 -11.51 6.18 17.63
C LYS A 196 -12.13 6.77 16.37
N PHE A 197 -11.30 7.17 15.42
CA PHE A 197 -11.78 7.44 14.07
C PHE A 197 -12.34 6.15 13.46
N SER A 198 -13.46 6.27 12.76
CA SER A 198 -14.03 5.16 12.00
C SER A 198 -13.03 4.70 10.96
N SER A 199 -12.93 3.39 10.74
CA SER A 199 -12.13 2.84 9.65
C SER A 199 -13.05 2.00 8.76
N PRO A 200 -12.89 2.05 7.43
CA PRO A 200 -13.55 1.09 6.55
C PRO A 200 -13.08 -0.33 6.87
N ALA A 201 -13.87 -1.31 6.42
CA ALA A 201 -13.48 -2.72 6.54
C ALA A 201 -12.17 -2.96 5.77
N SER A 202 -11.21 -3.59 6.44
CA SER A 202 -9.94 -3.98 5.83
C SER A 202 -10.17 -5.12 4.83
N ALA A 203 -9.65 -4.99 3.62
CA ALA A 203 -9.69 -6.07 2.63
C ALA A 203 -8.86 -7.30 3.08
N MET A 204 -7.83 -7.05 3.88
CA MET A 204 -6.90 -8.06 4.40
C MET A 204 -7.26 -8.57 5.80
N GLY A 205 -8.33 -8.06 6.42
CA GLY A 205 -8.65 -8.34 7.82
C GLY A 205 -7.60 -7.78 8.80
N ASP A 206 -7.59 -8.29 10.02
CA ASP A 206 -6.72 -7.76 11.09
C ASP A 206 -5.29 -8.34 11.06
N GLU A 207 -5.05 -9.42 10.31
CA GLU A 207 -3.76 -10.12 10.26
C GLU A 207 -2.64 -9.24 9.70
N GLU A 208 -1.42 -9.35 10.25
CA GLU A 208 -0.27 -8.69 9.65
C GLU A 208 0.12 -9.42 8.36
N ALA A 209 0.28 -8.69 7.26
CA ALA A 209 0.62 -9.25 5.96
C ALA A 209 1.81 -8.51 5.32
N LYS A 210 2.66 -9.24 4.60
CA LYS A 210 3.74 -8.72 3.75
C LYS A 210 3.68 -9.40 2.38
N LEU A 211 3.96 -8.65 1.34
CA LEU A 211 4.23 -9.22 0.02
C LEU A 211 5.74 -9.41 -0.12
N ILE A 212 6.21 -10.65 -0.19
CA ILE A 212 7.62 -10.98 -0.28
C ILE A 212 7.93 -11.43 -1.71
N VAL A 213 9.01 -10.90 -2.27
CA VAL A 213 9.63 -11.45 -3.48
C VAL A 213 10.99 -12.00 -3.07
N TYR A 214 11.23 -13.26 -3.42
CA TYR A 214 12.51 -13.91 -3.17
C TYR A 214 12.95 -14.71 -4.40
N ARG A 215 14.26 -14.96 -4.48
CA ARG A 215 14.87 -15.83 -5.48
C ARG A 215 15.42 -17.09 -4.82
N VAL A 216 15.23 -18.24 -5.45
CA VAL A 216 15.89 -19.48 -5.02
C VAL A 216 17.40 -19.28 -5.14
N ASP A 217 18.12 -19.57 -4.04
CA ASP A 217 19.56 -19.41 -3.97
C ASP A 217 20.25 -20.73 -4.32
N THR A 218 21.00 -20.70 -5.41
CA THR A 218 21.68 -21.85 -6.01
C THR A 218 23.19 -21.87 -5.75
N LYS A 219 23.71 -20.85 -5.06
CA LYS A 219 25.14 -20.74 -4.69
C LYS A 219 25.36 -20.66 -3.17
N PRO A 220 24.69 -21.48 -2.34
CA PRO A 220 25.00 -21.47 -0.92
C PRO A 220 26.42 -22.03 -0.68
N THR A 221 27.11 -21.45 0.28
CA THR A 221 28.51 -21.79 0.63
C THR A 221 28.68 -23.16 1.28
N ASP A 222 27.58 -23.76 1.77
CA ASP A 222 27.60 -25.00 2.57
C ASP A 222 26.81 -26.13 1.90
N ASP A 223 27.30 -27.37 2.04
CA ASP A 223 26.59 -28.58 1.58
C ASP A 223 25.56 -29.00 2.62
N THR A 224 24.33 -28.53 2.45
CA THR A 224 23.21 -28.77 3.38
C THR A 224 21.99 -29.29 2.64
N LEU A 225 21.02 -29.87 3.36
CA LEU A 225 19.73 -30.26 2.80
C LEU A 225 19.03 -29.09 2.05
N TYR A 226 19.17 -27.87 2.56
CA TYR A 226 18.59 -26.67 1.94
C TYR A 226 19.27 -26.36 0.59
N THR A 227 20.58 -26.54 0.51
CA THR A 227 21.37 -26.40 -0.73
C THR A 227 20.94 -27.41 -1.79
N SER A 228 20.83 -28.69 -1.41
CA SER A 228 20.39 -29.74 -2.32
C SER A 228 18.95 -29.50 -2.81
N ASN A 229 18.06 -29.02 -1.94
CA ASN A 229 16.69 -28.69 -2.31
C ASN A 229 16.59 -27.47 -3.24
N SER A 230 17.45 -26.45 -3.08
CA SER A 230 17.54 -25.34 -4.03
C SER A 230 17.97 -25.83 -5.42
N ALA A 231 19.01 -26.66 -5.50
CA ALA A 231 19.47 -27.23 -6.76
C ALA A 231 18.39 -28.10 -7.41
N ARG A 232 17.67 -28.90 -6.61
CA ARG A 232 16.54 -29.71 -7.05
C ARG A 232 15.42 -28.85 -7.67
N LEU A 233 15.02 -27.75 -7.02
CA LEU A 233 14.00 -26.84 -7.56
C LEU A 233 14.35 -26.34 -8.97
N ILE A 234 15.62 -26.00 -9.19
CA ILE A 234 16.12 -25.56 -10.51
C ILE A 234 16.07 -26.71 -11.51
N GLY A 235 16.62 -27.88 -11.12
CA GLY A 235 16.64 -29.07 -11.96
C GLY A 235 15.24 -29.52 -12.41
N MET A 236 14.26 -29.46 -11.50
CA MET A 236 12.86 -29.78 -11.80
C MET A 236 12.30 -28.93 -12.94
N VAL A 237 12.54 -27.62 -12.90
CA VAL A 237 12.06 -26.68 -13.93
C VAL A 237 12.84 -26.88 -15.23
N GLU A 238 14.16 -27.07 -15.15
CA GLU A 238 15.01 -27.29 -16.31
C GLU A 238 14.64 -28.57 -17.07
N ASP A 239 14.47 -29.68 -16.35
CA ASP A 239 14.03 -30.95 -16.90
C ASP A 239 12.63 -30.83 -17.52
N TYR A 240 11.72 -30.13 -16.85
CA TYR A 240 10.36 -29.94 -17.34
C TYR A 240 10.34 -29.14 -18.65
N LEU A 241 10.98 -27.98 -18.70
CA LEU A 241 10.99 -27.13 -19.90
C LEU A 241 11.74 -27.79 -21.06
N THR A 242 12.78 -28.59 -20.76
CA THR A 242 13.52 -29.34 -21.78
C THR A 242 12.66 -30.45 -22.41
N LYS A 243 11.83 -31.13 -21.60
CA LYS A 243 10.89 -32.16 -22.08
C LYS A 243 9.66 -31.57 -22.76
N ASN A 244 9.21 -30.40 -22.30
CA ASN A 244 7.99 -29.72 -22.75
C ASN A 244 8.33 -28.39 -23.45
N LYS A 245 9.02 -28.47 -24.60
CA LYS A 245 9.48 -27.27 -25.32
C LYS A 245 8.35 -26.33 -25.75
N GLU A 246 7.16 -26.86 -26.05
CA GLU A 246 5.99 -26.05 -26.40
C GLU A 246 5.61 -25.12 -25.23
N GLU A 247 5.62 -25.62 -24.00
CA GLU A 247 5.36 -24.81 -22.81
C GLU A 247 6.42 -23.72 -22.63
N PHE A 248 7.70 -24.03 -22.88
CA PHE A 248 8.75 -23.00 -22.86
C PHE A 248 8.45 -21.84 -23.83
N TYR A 249 8.02 -22.14 -25.06
CA TYR A 249 7.65 -21.10 -26.02
C TYR A 249 6.37 -20.35 -25.61
N ASN A 250 5.36 -21.04 -25.10
CA ASN A 250 4.13 -20.43 -24.57
C ASN A 250 4.41 -19.45 -23.42
N LEU A 251 5.46 -19.72 -22.63
CA LEU A 251 5.94 -18.85 -21.56
C LEU A 251 6.79 -17.67 -22.05
N GLY A 252 6.85 -17.41 -23.35
CA GLY A 252 7.60 -16.29 -23.91
C GLY A 252 9.05 -16.62 -24.27
N GLY A 253 9.39 -17.90 -24.39
CA GLY A 253 10.70 -18.35 -24.87
C GLY A 253 11.00 -17.94 -26.32
N ASP A 254 9.97 -17.62 -27.10
CA ASP A 254 10.06 -17.06 -28.47
C ASP A 254 10.78 -15.70 -28.50
N LYS A 255 10.66 -14.91 -27.43
CA LYS A 255 11.39 -13.64 -27.26
C LYS A 255 12.89 -13.85 -27.09
N LEU A 256 13.30 -15.07 -26.72
CA LEU A 256 14.67 -15.41 -26.33
C LEU A 256 15.41 -16.17 -27.42
N GLN A 257 14.67 -16.91 -28.25
CA GLN A 257 15.24 -17.71 -29.33
C GLN A 257 14.52 -17.45 -30.65
N ASN A 258 15.29 -17.16 -31.69
CA ASN A 258 14.81 -17.38 -33.05
C ASN A 258 14.62 -18.89 -33.23
N PHE A 259 13.45 -19.31 -33.73
CA PHE A 259 13.04 -20.71 -34.00
C PHE A 259 14.08 -21.60 -34.70
N VAL A 260 15.16 -21.03 -35.25
CA VAL A 260 16.15 -21.68 -36.11
C VAL A 260 17.29 -22.39 -35.34
N SER A 261 17.46 -22.15 -34.03
CA SER A 261 18.56 -22.78 -33.25
C SER A 261 18.09 -23.90 -32.32
N GLU A 262 17.64 -25.03 -32.87
CA GLU A 262 17.20 -26.23 -32.12
C GLU A 262 18.23 -26.84 -31.15
N LYS A 263 19.46 -26.33 -31.10
CA LYS A 263 20.61 -26.89 -30.36
C LYS A 263 20.95 -26.20 -29.05
N GLN A 264 20.26 -25.11 -28.66
CA GLN A 264 20.55 -24.47 -27.38
C GLN A 264 19.94 -25.25 -26.21
N LYS A 265 20.79 -25.61 -25.25
CA LYS A 265 20.35 -26.13 -23.95
C LYS A 265 19.64 -25.03 -23.19
N LEU A 266 18.49 -25.37 -22.59
CA LEU A 266 17.78 -24.48 -21.69
C LEU A 266 18.43 -24.59 -20.31
N TYR A 267 18.95 -23.49 -19.79
CA TYR A 267 19.49 -23.44 -18.42
C TYR A 267 18.63 -22.54 -17.57
N VAL A 268 18.05 -23.07 -16.50
CA VAL A 268 17.26 -22.26 -15.57
C VAL A 268 18.24 -21.53 -14.64
N THR A 269 18.41 -20.22 -14.84
CA THR A 269 19.40 -19.42 -14.09
C THR A 269 18.84 -18.81 -12.81
N ALA A 270 17.51 -18.62 -12.73
CA ALA A 270 16.84 -18.21 -11.50
C ALA A 270 15.37 -18.62 -11.48
N ILE A 271 14.86 -18.76 -10.26
CA ILE A 271 13.43 -18.87 -9.96
C ILE A 271 13.12 -17.76 -8.98
N GLU A 272 12.23 -16.85 -9.38
CA GLU A 272 11.71 -15.79 -8.53
C GLU A 272 10.28 -16.11 -8.11
N VAL A 273 9.97 -15.96 -6.84
CA VAL A 273 8.66 -16.26 -6.27
C VAL A 273 8.11 -15.02 -5.60
N THR A 274 6.89 -14.67 -5.95
CA THR A 274 6.07 -13.68 -5.23
C THR A 274 5.13 -14.42 -4.31
N GLU A 275 5.18 -14.07 -3.03
CA GLU A 275 4.46 -14.78 -1.97
C GLU A 275 3.90 -13.80 -0.94
N MET A 276 2.71 -14.09 -0.43
CA MET A 276 2.15 -13.35 0.69
C MET A 276 2.47 -14.07 1.98
N TRP A 277 3.10 -13.36 2.91
CA TRP A 277 3.39 -13.87 4.25
C TRP A 277 2.39 -13.24 5.21
N LYS A 278 1.70 -14.08 5.98
CA LYS A 278 0.74 -13.64 6.99
C LYS A 278 1.19 -14.11 8.37
N LYS A 279 1.10 -13.24 9.36
CA LYS A 279 1.48 -13.56 10.73
C LYS A 279 0.24 -13.55 11.62
N SER A 280 -0.08 -14.71 12.19
CA SER A 280 -1.13 -14.90 13.19
C SER A 280 -0.61 -15.78 14.31
N ASP A 281 -0.92 -15.43 15.56
CA ASP A 281 -0.56 -16.22 16.76
C ASP A 281 0.93 -16.63 16.85
N GLY A 282 1.82 -15.76 16.34
CA GLY A 282 3.26 -16.00 16.31
C GLY A 282 3.75 -16.95 15.22
N GLN A 283 2.85 -17.54 14.42
CA GLN A 283 3.19 -18.37 13.27
C GLN A 283 3.12 -17.56 11.98
N ILE A 284 3.94 -17.95 11.00
CA ILE A 284 3.95 -17.35 9.66
C ILE A 284 3.36 -18.35 8.69
N HIS A 285 2.31 -17.94 8.02
CA HIS A 285 1.68 -18.67 6.92
C HIS A 285 2.17 -18.11 5.59
N TYR A 286 2.49 -18.99 4.66
CA TYR A 286 3.04 -18.67 3.35
C TYR A 286 2.00 -18.98 2.27
N GLU A 287 1.66 -17.97 1.46
CA GLU A 287 0.71 -18.10 0.37
C GLU A 287 1.38 -17.69 -0.96
N PRO A 288 1.99 -18.64 -1.69
CA PRO A 288 2.57 -18.36 -3.01
C PRO A 288 1.51 -17.73 -3.91
N ARG A 289 1.89 -16.69 -4.65
CA ARG A 289 0.98 -15.98 -5.57
C ARG A 289 1.39 -16.17 -7.01
N ALA A 290 2.69 -16.10 -7.26
CA ALA A 290 3.22 -16.26 -8.60
C ALA A 290 4.69 -16.67 -8.58
N VAL A 291 5.12 -17.28 -9.68
CA VAL A 291 6.50 -17.70 -9.91
C VAL A 291 6.93 -17.20 -11.29
N GLN A 292 8.18 -16.76 -11.40
CA GLN A 292 8.79 -16.38 -12.65
C GLN A 292 10.09 -17.13 -12.82
N PHE A 293 10.23 -17.82 -13.94
CA PHE A 293 11.42 -18.55 -14.31
C PHE A 293 12.33 -17.68 -15.18
N PHE A 294 13.63 -17.81 -14.98
CA PHE A 294 14.64 -17.17 -15.80
C PHE A 294 15.44 -18.27 -16.50
N VAL A 295 15.47 -18.22 -17.82
CA VAL A 295 16.21 -19.18 -18.65
C VAL A 295 17.26 -18.43 -19.43
N ASN A 296 18.52 -18.86 -19.33
CA ASN A 296 19.67 -18.17 -19.92
C ASN A 296 19.66 -16.66 -19.59
N ASP A 297 19.44 -16.33 -18.31
CA ASP A 297 19.35 -14.97 -17.75
C ASP A 297 18.21 -14.09 -18.26
N SER A 298 17.27 -14.67 -19.00
CA SER A 298 16.13 -13.95 -19.51
C SER A 298 14.84 -14.41 -18.84
N ALA A 299 14.01 -13.44 -18.46
CA ALA A 299 12.77 -13.69 -17.75
C ALA A 299 11.69 -14.24 -18.68
N LEU A 300 11.10 -15.37 -18.31
CA LEU A 300 9.87 -15.88 -18.92
C LEU A 300 8.64 -15.13 -18.34
N ASN A 301 7.48 -15.40 -18.91
CA ASN A 301 6.21 -14.90 -18.40
C ASN A 301 6.00 -15.37 -16.94
N LYS A 302 5.40 -14.49 -16.13
CA LYS A 302 5.07 -14.78 -14.73
C LYS A 302 3.84 -15.68 -14.67
N LEU A 303 3.95 -16.77 -13.92
CA LEU A 303 2.92 -17.79 -13.72
C LEU A 303 2.21 -17.59 -12.39
N THR A 304 0.89 -17.66 -12.39
CA THR A 304 0.09 -17.84 -11.16
C THR A 304 0.29 -19.26 -10.61
N ILE A 305 -0.04 -19.46 -9.33
CA ILE A 305 0.06 -20.82 -8.72
C ILE A 305 -0.90 -21.81 -9.37
N SER A 306 -2.05 -21.35 -9.84
CA SER A 306 -3.01 -22.20 -10.56
C SER A 306 -2.41 -22.71 -11.87
N GLU A 307 -1.79 -21.84 -12.67
CA GLU A 307 -1.10 -22.24 -13.91
C GLU A 307 0.07 -23.17 -13.61
N LEU A 308 0.89 -22.84 -12.61
CA LEU A 308 2.04 -23.64 -12.21
C LEU A 308 1.63 -25.06 -11.72
N THR A 309 0.47 -25.17 -11.09
CA THR A 309 -0.07 -26.47 -10.65
C THR A 309 -0.53 -27.31 -11.85
N LEU A 310 -1.09 -26.69 -12.89
CA LEU A 310 -1.48 -27.36 -14.13
C LEU A 310 -0.27 -27.87 -14.93
N MET A 311 0.89 -27.22 -14.80
CA MET A 311 2.14 -27.70 -15.40
C MET A 311 2.60 -29.03 -14.79
N ASP A 312 2.16 -29.39 -13.57
CA ASP A 312 2.52 -30.64 -12.87
C ASP A 312 4.04 -30.91 -12.81
N ILE A 313 4.81 -29.87 -12.50
CA ILE A 313 6.26 -29.97 -12.35
C ILE A 313 6.59 -30.80 -11.11
N GLU A 314 7.15 -31.98 -11.32
CA GLU A 314 7.58 -32.89 -10.25
C GLU A 314 8.86 -33.65 -10.59
N GLN A 315 9.53 -34.12 -9.54
CA GLN A 315 10.69 -35.00 -9.63
C GLN A 315 10.62 -35.99 -8.47
N GLU A 316 10.70 -37.29 -8.76
CA GLU A 316 10.65 -38.38 -7.78
C GLU A 316 9.44 -38.28 -6.82
N GLY A 317 8.27 -37.93 -7.36
CA GLY A 317 7.02 -37.79 -6.59
C GLY A 317 6.91 -36.55 -5.71
N GLN A 318 7.94 -35.68 -5.72
CA GLN A 318 7.89 -34.39 -5.03
C GLN A 318 7.46 -33.29 -6.00
N LYS A 319 6.33 -32.63 -5.69
CA LYS A 319 5.79 -31.53 -6.50
C LYS A 319 6.48 -30.21 -6.20
N PHE A 320 6.74 -29.42 -7.24
CA PHE A 320 7.41 -28.12 -7.15
C PHE A 320 6.69 -27.16 -6.18
N VAL A 321 5.36 -27.06 -6.30
CA VAL A 321 4.54 -26.18 -5.45
C VAL A 321 4.63 -26.58 -3.97
N LEU A 322 4.68 -27.88 -3.65
CA LEU A 322 4.82 -28.34 -2.26
C LEU A 322 6.19 -27.96 -1.69
N MET A 323 7.25 -28.04 -2.49
CA MET A 323 8.58 -27.58 -2.05
C MET A 323 8.60 -26.09 -1.73
N LEU A 324 7.90 -25.26 -2.51
CA LEU A 324 7.78 -23.82 -2.23
C LEU A 324 7.10 -23.55 -0.88
N LEU A 325 6.06 -24.32 -0.54
CA LEU A 325 5.30 -24.20 0.71
C LEU A 325 6.11 -24.68 1.92
N ASP A 326 6.89 -25.76 1.78
CA ASP A 326 7.69 -26.33 2.86
C ASP A 326 8.86 -25.41 3.30
N LYS A 327 9.29 -24.49 2.43
CA LYS A 327 10.41 -23.55 2.67
C LYS A 327 11.73 -24.21 3.06
N LYS A 328 11.93 -25.48 2.73
CA LYS A 328 13.17 -26.24 3.01
C LYS A 328 14.23 -26.05 1.92
N PHE A 329 14.48 -24.82 1.49
CA PHE A 329 15.49 -24.48 0.47
C PHE A 329 16.07 -23.09 0.75
N ASN A 330 17.24 -22.80 0.22
CA ASN A 330 17.86 -21.48 0.39
C ASN A 330 17.22 -20.47 -0.56
N TYR A 331 16.95 -19.26 -0.07
CA TYR A 331 16.41 -18.18 -0.87
C TYR A 331 16.91 -16.82 -0.39
N LEU A 332 16.97 -15.88 -1.32
CA LEU A 332 17.34 -14.49 -1.08
C LEU A 332 16.11 -13.60 -1.27
N ILE A 333 15.76 -12.83 -0.25
CA ILE A 333 14.69 -11.83 -0.33
C ILE A 333 15.20 -10.64 -1.14
N THR A 334 14.50 -10.34 -2.24
CA THR A 334 14.82 -9.24 -3.14
C THR A 334 13.84 -8.07 -2.99
N GLN A 335 12.66 -8.32 -2.42
CA GLN A 335 11.67 -7.27 -2.18
C GLN A 335 10.77 -7.62 -0.99
N ILE A 336 10.43 -6.59 -0.21
CA ILE A 336 9.37 -6.65 0.80
C ILE A 336 8.41 -5.50 0.52
N ASN A 337 7.15 -5.83 0.29
CA ASN A 337 6.12 -4.91 -0.18
C ASN A 337 6.59 -4.19 -1.45
N SER A 338 6.75 -2.86 -1.43
CA SER A 338 7.34 -2.09 -2.54
C SER A 338 8.81 -1.73 -2.34
N GLN A 339 9.44 -2.13 -1.22
CA GLN A 339 10.85 -1.84 -0.96
C GLN A 339 11.74 -2.93 -1.56
N ILE A 340 12.62 -2.52 -2.47
CA ILE A 340 13.71 -3.36 -3.00
C ILE A 340 14.72 -3.59 -1.87
N ILE A 341 15.10 -4.85 -1.68
CA ILE A 341 16.07 -5.28 -0.69
C ILE A 341 17.41 -5.55 -1.39
N PRO A 342 18.50 -4.86 -1.02
CA PRO A 342 19.82 -5.18 -1.53
C PRO A 342 20.21 -6.61 -1.16
N LEU A 343 20.81 -7.36 -2.09
CA LEU A 343 21.19 -8.77 -1.86
C LEU A 343 22.06 -8.97 -0.62
N ARG A 344 22.95 -8.02 -0.32
CA ARG A 344 23.81 -8.03 0.88
C ARG A 344 23.02 -8.04 2.20
N ASP A 345 21.81 -7.50 2.20
CA ASP A 345 20.97 -7.35 3.40
C ASP A 345 19.92 -8.48 3.48
N SER A 346 19.79 -9.29 2.42
CA SER A 346 18.75 -10.33 2.27
C SER A 346 18.62 -11.24 3.50
N TYR A 347 19.74 -11.82 3.96
CA TYR A 347 19.73 -12.74 5.10
C TYR A 347 19.30 -12.04 6.40
N THR A 348 19.71 -10.78 6.61
CA THR A 348 19.32 -9.99 7.78
C THR A 348 17.83 -9.68 7.76
N TYR A 349 17.28 -9.31 6.60
CA TYR A 349 15.83 -9.12 6.41
C TYR A 349 15.04 -10.42 6.63
N GLN A 350 15.54 -11.55 6.12
CA GLN A 350 14.92 -12.86 6.32
C GLN A 350 14.85 -13.21 7.80
N LYS A 351 15.96 -13.03 8.54
CA LYS A 351 16.01 -13.23 9.99
C LYS A 351 15.03 -12.31 10.73
N ALA A 352 14.99 -11.03 10.37
CA ALA A 352 14.07 -10.05 10.96
C ALA A 352 12.59 -10.45 10.78
N LEU A 353 12.21 -10.94 9.59
CA LEU A 353 10.86 -11.41 9.32
C LEU A 353 10.47 -12.61 10.21
N GLN A 354 11.43 -13.48 10.52
CA GLN A 354 11.18 -14.66 11.35
C GLN A 354 11.16 -14.34 12.85
N THR A 355 12.03 -13.44 13.32
CA THR A 355 12.29 -13.28 14.78
C THR A 355 11.86 -11.94 15.37
N TYR A 356 11.48 -10.95 14.55
CA TYR A 356 11.24 -9.58 15.01
C TYR A 356 9.83 -9.06 14.73
N LYS A 357 9.55 -7.84 15.19
CA LYS A 357 8.29 -7.14 14.95
C LYS A 357 8.26 -6.62 13.51
N TRP A 358 7.20 -6.96 12.78
CA TRP A 358 7.09 -6.63 11.35
C TRP A 358 6.94 -5.15 11.05
N SER A 359 6.57 -4.33 12.03
CA SER A 359 6.51 -2.87 11.94
C SER A 359 7.85 -2.17 12.17
N GLN A 360 8.93 -2.92 12.46
CA GLN A 360 10.25 -2.38 12.81
C GLN A 360 11.39 -3.18 12.16
N ILE A 361 11.14 -3.81 11.01
CA ILE A 361 12.13 -4.65 10.31
C ILE A 361 13.33 -3.82 9.87
N THR A 362 13.12 -2.60 9.36
CA THR A 362 14.23 -1.75 8.92
C THR A 362 15.13 -1.32 10.08
N GLU A 363 14.58 -1.19 11.28
CA GLU A 363 15.34 -0.89 12.49
C GLU A 363 16.24 -2.06 12.88
N TYR A 364 15.72 -3.29 12.82
CA TYR A 364 16.52 -4.49 13.05
C TYR A 364 17.73 -4.55 12.11
N VAL A 365 17.52 -4.37 10.81
CA VAL A 365 18.59 -4.45 9.80
C VAL A 365 19.61 -3.31 9.93
N LYS A 366 19.23 -2.17 10.53
CA LYS A 366 20.16 -1.06 10.73
C LYS A 366 21.23 -1.37 11.79
N TYR A 367 20.92 -2.23 12.75
CA TYR A 367 21.78 -2.50 13.92
C TYR A 367 22.42 -3.89 13.92
N TYR A 368 22.13 -4.72 12.91
CA TYR A 368 22.67 -6.07 12.71
C TYR A 368 23.20 -6.20 11.29
#